data_AF-A0A2M8P7P5-F1
#
_entry.id   AF-A0A2M8P7P5-F1
#
_cell.length_a   1.000
_cell.length_b   1.000
_cell.length_c   1.000
_cell.angle_alpha   90.00
_cell.angle_beta   90.00
_cell.angle_gamma   90.00
#
_symmetry.space_group_name_H-M   'P 1'
#
loop_
_entity.id
_entity.type
_entity.pdbx_description
1 polymer ?
#
loop_
_entity_poly.entity_id
_entity_poly.type
_entity_poly.pdbx_seq_one_letter_code
_entity_poly.pdbx_strand_id
1 'polypeptide(L)'
;RAERGSGAYSFWVNSGEILRDLLRGTITPDQPTQGALLRRADRDLWQIALPRGAPIEIALQPDNPALSLTLEIVAPDSTLLTAVPGGDVPLLYVPSDGAYTLRVYAPKAA
;
A
#
# COMPACT_ATOMS: atom_id res chain seq x y z
N ARG A 1 -20.09 27.12 -18.10
CA ARG A 1 -19.55 25.75 -18.32
C ARG A 1 -18.43 25.56 -17.31
N ALA A 2 -18.66 24.85 -16.20
CA ALA A 2 -17.62 24.59 -15.20
C ALA A 2 -16.54 23.68 -15.82
N GLU A 3 -15.27 23.99 -15.58
CA GLU A 3 -14.15 23.18 -16.05
C GLU A 3 -14.19 21.81 -15.37
N ARG A 4 -14.10 20.73 -16.16
CA ARG A 4 -13.97 19.37 -15.64
C ARG A 4 -12.72 19.33 -14.76
N GLY A 5 -12.90 19.14 -13.45
CA GLY A 5 -11.81 19.03 -12.47
C GLY A 5 -11.68 20.17 -11.46
N SER A 6 -12.59 21.15 -11.45
CA SER A 6 -12.57 22.24 -10.45
C SER A 6 -13.78 22.17 -9.51
N GLY A 7 -13.52 22.30 -8.19
CA GLY A 7 -14.52 22.30 -7.12
C GLY A 7 -13.88 22.64 -5.78
N ALA A 8 -14.65 23.23 -4.87
CA ALA A 8 -14.16 23.49 -3.51
C ALA A 8 -13.98 22.17 -2.76
N TYR A 9 -12.85 22.00 -2.08
CA TYR A 9 -12.60 20.88 -1.19
C TYR A 9 -12.29 21.40 0.21
N SER A 10 -12.73 20.66 1.22
CA SER A 10 -12.32 20.85 2.60
C SER A 10 -11.47 19.65 2.99
N PHE A 11 -10.33 19.90 3.62
CA PHE A 11 -9.51 18.85 4.22
C PHE A 11 -9.38 19.13 5.72
N TRP A 12 -9.34 18.07 6.51
CA TRP A 12 -9.14 18.15 7.95
C TRP A 12 -7.87 17.37 8.29
N VAL A 13 -6.90 18.02 8.94
CA VAL A 13 -5.72 17.35 9.50
C VAL A 13 -5.99 17.12 10.98
N ASN A 14 -6.20 15.86 11.38
CA ASN A 14 -6.31 15.52 12.79
C ASN A 14 -4.89 15.24 13.32
N SER A 15 -4.41 16.04 14.27
CA SER A 15 -3.04 15.97 14.80
C SER A 15 -2.81 14.88 15.85
N GLY A 16 -3.77 13.96 16.05
CA GLY A 16 -3.75 13.01 17.16
C GLY A 16 -2.85 11.78 16.98
N GLU A 17 -2.66 11.31 15.75
CA GLU A 17 -1.83 10.14 15.46
C GLU A 17 -0.77 10.47 14.41
N ILE A 18 0.50 10.43 14.82
CA ILE A 18 1.64 10.58 13.92
C ILE A 18 1.72 9.30 13.08
N LEU A 19 1.73 9.46 11.75
CA LEU A 19 1.98 8.37 10.81
C LEU A 19 3.34 7.75 11.15
N ARG A 20 3.35 6.44 11.34
CA ARG A 20 4.57 5.69 11.64
C ARG A 20 4.79 4.62 10.59
N ASP A 21 5.85 4.81 9.81
CA ASP A 21 6.35 3.78 8.90
C ASP A 21 7.13 2.74 9.69
N LEU A 22 6.64 1.50 9.66
CA LEU A 22 7.23 0.35 10.32
C LEU A 22 7.93 -0.51 9.28
N LEU A 23 9.25 -0.40 9.21
CA LEU A 23 10.07 -1.26 8.37
C LEU A 23 9.99 -2.70 8.88
N ARG A 24 9.41 -3.59 8.09
CA ARG A 24 9.22 -5.00 8.42
C ARG A 24 10.27 -5.92 7.80
N GLY A 25 10.92 -5.45 6.75
CA GLY A 25 12.00 -6.15 6.06
C GLY A 25 11.58 -6.68 4.71
N THR A 26 12.33 -7.67 4.22
CA THR A 26 12.15 -8.22 2.87
C THR A 26 11.23 -9.44 2.90
N ILE A 27 10.35 -9.54 1.90
CA ILE A 27 9.52 -10.71 1.65
C ILE A 27 10.01 -11.46 0.41
N THR A 28 9.70 -12.74 0.37
CA THR A 28 9.97 -13.61 -0.78
C THR A 28 8.66 -13.88 -1.52
N PRO A 29 8.64 -13.81 -2.86
CA PRO A 29 7.49 -14.28 -3.64
C PRO A 29 7.04 -15.69 -3.22
N ASP A 30 5.75 -15.97 -3.37
CA ASP A 30 5.13 -17.28 -3.11
C ASP A 30 5.23 -17.80 -1.67
N GLN A 31 5.65 -16.94 -0.72
CA GLN A 31 5.68 -17.25 0.71
C GLN A 31 4.67 -16.37 1.46
N PRO A 32 3.71 -16.97 2.18
CA PRO A 32 2.77 -16.18 2.98
C PRO A 32 3.56 -15.40 4.04
N THR A 33 3.31 -14.10 4.11
CA THR A 33 3.94 -13.20 5.08
C THR A 33 2.85 -12.60 5.96
N GLN A 34 3.08 -12.61 7.28
CA GLN A 34 2.16 -12.03 8.26
C GLN A 34 2.69 -10.69 8.77
N GLY A 35 1.80 -9.71 8.88
CA GLY A 35 2.04 -8.39 9.45
C GLY A 35 0.98 -8.03 10.49
N ALA A 36 1.21 -6.98 11.26
CA ALA A 36 0.28 -6.53 12.29
C ALA A 36 0.29 -5.01 12.43
N LEU A 37 -0.84 -4.38 12.12
CA LEU A 37 -1.09 -2.98 12.39
C LEU A 37 -1.68 -2.83 13.80
N LEU A 38 -0.84 -2.43 14.75
CA LEU A 38 -1.25 -2.29 16.16
C LEU A 38 -1.90 -0.93 16.45
N ARG A 39 -1.65 0.08 15.60
CA ARG A 39 -2.24 1.41 15.68
C ARG A 39 -2.83 1.80 14.33
N ARG A 40 -3.86 2.65 14.34
CA ARG A 40 -4.54 3.10 13.12
C ARG A 40 -3.62 3.88 12.19
N ALA A 41 -2.73 4.71 12.71
CA ALA A 41 -1.74 5.44 11.91
C ALA A 41 -0.41 4.69 11.69
N ASP A 42 -0.34 3.38 11.91
CA ASP A 42 0.83 2.60 11.49
C ASP A 42 0.71 2.23 10.00
N ARG A 43 1.86 2.19 9.33
CA ARG A 43 1.99 1.67 7.97
C ARG A 43 3.14 0.69 7.95
N ASP A 44 2.84 -0.56 7.62
CA ASP A 44 3.84 -1.60 7.47
C ASP A 44 4.52 -1.47 6.10
N LEU A 45 5.85 -1.43 6.09
CA LEU A 45 6.69 -1.32 4.90
C LEU A 45 7.44 -2.64 4.72
N TRP A 46 7.11 -3.34 3.63
CA TRP A 46 7.79 -4.55 3.20
C TRP A 46 8.55 -4.28 1.90
N GLN A 47 9.67 -4.96 1.70
CA GLN A 47 10.46 -4.87 0.48
C GLN A 47 10.40 -6.18 -0.29
N ILE A 48 10.33 -6.11 -1.62
CA ILE A 48 10.40 -7.28 -2.50
C ILE A 48 11.29 -6.96 -3.69
N ALA A 49 12.26 -7.82 -3.96
CA ALA A 49 13.12 -7.67 -5.13
C ALA A 49 12.46 -8.33 -6.34
N LEU A 50 12.24 -7.56 -7.40
CA LEU A 50 11.58 -8.05 -8.63
C LEU A 50 12.39 -7.64 -9.86
N PRO A 51 12.54 -8.54 -10.85
CA PRO A 51 13.11 -8.19 -12.13
C PRO A 51 12.06 -7.50 -13.03
N ARG A 52 12.53 -6.66 -13.95
CA ARG A 52 11.69 -5.97 -14.93
C ARG A 52 10.83 -6.95 -15.71
N GLY A 53 9.55 -6.62 -15.83
CA GLY A 53 8.57 -7.44 -16.54
C GLY A 53 8.09 -8.67 -15.78
N ALA A 54 8.51 -8.86 -14.51
CA ALA A 54 7.93 -9.89 -13.66
C ALA A 54 6.41 -9.66 -13.49
N PRO A 55 5.58 -10.70 -13.67
CA PRO A 55 4.18 -10.66 -13.27
C PRO A 55 4.09 -10.72 -11.75
N ILE A 56 3.27 -9.86 -11.16
CA ILE A 56 2.92 -9.91 -9.74
C ILE A 56 1.40 -9.89 -9.56
N GLU A 57 0.94 -10.75 -8.66
CA GLU A 57 -0.40 -10.79 -8.09
C GLU A 57 -0.21 -10.80 -6.57
N ILE A 58 -1.02 -10.02 -5.85
CA ILE A 58 -0.93 -9.96 -4.39
C ILE A 58 -2.33 -10.10 -3.82
N ALA A 59 -2.52 -11.07 -2.93
CA ALA A 59 -3.71 -11.20 -2.13
C ALA A 59 -3.42 -10.67 -0.72
N LEU A 60 -4.23 -9.73 -0.23
CA LEU A 60 -4.14 -9.21 1.13
C LEU A 60 -5.40 -9.59 1.90
N GLN A 61 -5.27 -10.55 2.80
CA GLN A 61 -6.38 -11.01 3.61
C GLN A 61 -6.24 -10.52 5.06
N PRO A 62 -7.11 -9.62 5.55
CA PRO A 62 -7.12 -9.27 6.95
C PRO A 62 -7.74 -10.39 7.79
N ASP A 63 -7.08 -10.78 8.90
CA ASP A 63 -7.63 -11.73 9.86
C ASP A 63 -8.92 -11.20 10.53
N ASN A 64 -9.00 -9.88 10.73
CA ASN A 64 -10.19 -9.21 11.19
C ASN A 64 -10.87 -8.49 10.02
N PRO A 65 -12.04 -8.95 9.53
CA PRO A 65 -12.71 -8.35 8.39
C PRO A 65 -13.22 -6.92 8.66
N ALA A 66 -13.31 -6.49 9.92
CA ALA A 66 -13.62 -5.10 10.26
C ALA A 66 -12.44 -4.14 10.02
N LEU A 67 -11.23 -4.67 9.81
CA LEU A 67 -10.06 -3.90 9.45
C LEU A 67 -10.01 -3.71 7.93
N SER A 68 -10.48 -2.56 7.46
CA SER A 68 -10.28 -2.17 6.06
C SER A 68 -8.83 -1.80 5.83
N LEU A 69 -8.13 -2.59 5.01
CA LEU A 69 -6.73 -2.33 4.64
C LEU A 69 -6.63 -1.67 3.26
N THR A 70 -5.50 -1.06 2.99
CA THR A 70 -5.07 -0.61 1.67
C THR A 70 -3.64 -1.07 1.46
N LEU A 71 -3.36 -1.58 0.26
CA LEU A 71 -2.02 -1.93 -0.19
C LEU A 71 -1.57 -0.94 -1.26
N GLU A 72 -0.42 -0.32 -1.06
CA GLU A 72 0.31 0.41 -2.10
C GLU A 72 1.51 -0.39 -2.57
N ILE A 73 1.77 -0.35 -3.89
CA ILE A 73 3.02 -0.84 -4.48
C ILE A 73 3.81 0.36 -4.99
N VAL A 74 5.02 0.52 -4.49
CA VAL A 74 5.90 1.65 -4.83
C VAL A 74 7.15 1.10 -5.49
N ALA A 75 7.48 1.63 -6.66
CA ALA A 75 8.64 1.26 -7.45
C ALA A 75 9.96 1.74 -6.81
N PRO A 76 11.11 1.19 -7.25
CA PRO A 76 12.43 1.57 -6.72
C PRO A 76 12.76 3.06 -6.86
N ASP A 77 12.19 3.72 -7.87
CA ASP A 77 12.31 5.16 -8.12
C ASP A 77 11.34 6.01 -7.28
N SER A 78 10.66 5.39 -6.31
CA SER A 78 9.59 5.97 -5.47
C SER A 78 8.28 6.29 -6.19
N THR A 79 8.11 5.87 -7.45
CA THR A 79 6.84 6.00 -8.18
C THR A 79 5.78 5.07 -7.56
N LEU A 80 4.61 5.60 -7.21
CA LEU A 80 3.47 4.78 -6.83
C LEU A 80 2.91 4.07 -8.07
N LEU A 81 2.97 2.74 -8.10
CA LEU A 81 2.40 1.94 -9.20
C LEU A 81 0.91 1.75 -9.05
N THR A 82 0.46 1.42 -7.84
CA THR A 82 -0.96 1.21 -7.55
C THR A 82 -1.25 1.38 -6.06
N ALA A 83 -2.49 1.71 -5.76
CA ALA A 83 -3.07 1.74 -4.42
C ALA A 83 -4.43 1.03 -4.48
N VAL A 84 -4.56 -0.08 -3.76
CA VAL A 84 -5.74 -0.95 -3.84
C VAL A 84 -6.40 -1.05 -2.46
N PRO A 85 -7.62 -0.50 -2.29
CA PRO A 85 -8.45 -0.76 -1.11
C PRO A 85 -8.79 -2.24 -1.01
N GLY A 86 -8.75 -2.83 0.18
CA GLY A 86 -8.84 -4.28 0.41
C GLY A 86 -7.49 -4.98 0.23
N GLY A 87 -6.71 -4.55 -0.76
CA GLY A 87 -5.32 -4.94 -0.98
C GLY A 87 -5.10 -6.11 -1.93
N ASP A 88 -6.17 -6.59 -2.58
CA ASP A 88 -6.06 -7.60 -3.65
C ASP A 88 -5.64 -6.93 -4.97
N VAL A 89 -4.35 -7.00 -5.26
CA VAL A 89 -3.75 -6.43 -6.47
C VAL A 89 -3.90 -7.44 -7.62
N PRO A 90 -4.68 -7.12 -8.67
CA PRO A 90 -4.76 -7.97 -9.87
C PRO A 90 -3.43 -7.97 -10.60
N LEU A 91 -3.26 -8.93 -11.53
CA LEU A 91 -2.04 -9.10 -12.32
C LEU A 91 -1.48 -7.77 -12.85
N LEU A 92 -0.25 -7.48 -12.44
CA LEU A 92 0.53 -6.30 -12.80
C LEU A 92 1.92 -6.74 -13.29
N TYR A 93 2.46 -6.06 -14.29
CA TYR A 93 3.84 -6.24 -14.74
C TYR A 93 4.71 -5.10 -14.22
N VAL A 94 5.82 -5.44 -13.57
CA VAL A 94 6.70 -4.42 -12.99
C VAL A 94 7.55 -3.70 -14.05
N PRO A 95 7.68 -2.36 -14.00
CA PRO A 95 8.31 -1.59 -15.08
C PRO A 95 9.84 -1.61 -15.08
N SER A 96 10.47 -1.93 -13.96
CA SER A 96 11.91 -1.83 -13.75
C SER A 96 12.44 -2.93 -12.83
N ASP A 97 13.75 -3.14 -12.86
CA ASP A 97 14.42 -4.01 -11.89
C ASP A 97 14.57 -3.26 -10.56
N GLY A 98 14.43 -3.97 -9.44
CA GLY A 98 14.87 -3.48 -8.14
C GLY A 98 13.97 -3.84 -6.97
N ALA A 99 14.17 -3.14 -5.86
CA ALA A 99 13.41 -3.31 -4.63
C ALA A 99 12.13 -2.46 -4.66
N TYR A 100 10.99 -3.13 -4.78
CA TYR A 100 9.68 -2.53 -4.63
C TYR A 100 9.31 -2.46 -3.15
N THR A 101 8.62 -1.40 -2.75
CA THR A 101 8.07 -1.27 -1.39
C THR A 101 6.57 -1.54 -1.43
N LEU A 102 6.14 -2.54 -0.68
CA LEU A 102 4.73 -2.79 -0.39
C LEU A 102 4.38 -2.06 0.91
N ARG A 103 3.39 -1.17 0.86
CA ARG A 103 2.92 -0.44 2.04
C ARG A 103 1.52 -0.88 2.39
N VAL A 104 1.35 -1.40 3.60
CA VAL A 104 0.05 -1.85 4.12
C VAL A 104 -0.36 -0.92 5.25
N TYR A 105 -1.54 -0.32 5.14
CA TYR A 105 -2.11 0.53 6.19
C TYR A 105 -3.63 0.43 6.21
N ALA A 106 -4.24 0.80 7.33
CA ALA A 106 -5.68 1.02 7.40
C ALA A 106 -5.95 2.50 7.10
N PRO A 107 -6.63 2.86 6.00
CA PRO A 107 -7.01 4.24 5.78
C PRO A 107 -7.92 4.70 6.92
N LYS A 108 -7.81 5.98 7.28
CA LYS A 108 -8.74 6.58 8.23
C LYS A 108 -10.16 6.47 7.65
N ALA A 109 -11.08 5.88 8.41
CA ALA A 109 -12.49 5.88 8.04
C ALA A 109 -12.96 7.33 7.86
N ALA A 110 -13.65 7.59 6.74
CA ALA A 110 -14.23 8.89 6.40
C ALA A 110 -15.31 9.30 7.42
#